data_AF-A0AAD5AKR9-F1
#
_entry.id   AF-A0AAD5AKR9-F1
#
_cell.length_a   1.000
_cell.length_b   1.000
_cell.length_c   1.000
_cell.angle_alpha   90.00
_cell.angle_beta   90.00
_cell.angle_gamma   90.00
#
_symmetry.space_group_name_H-M   'P 1'
#
loop_
_entity.id
_entity.type
_entity.pdbx_description
1 polymer ?
#
loop_
_entity_poly.entity_id
_entity_poly.type
_entity_poly.pdbx_seq_one_letter_code
_entity_poly.pdbx_strand_id
1 'polypeptide(L)'
;MSLVGTVATSNGILAELWKEYGKADQRWLHSDPTIVSLELLTVVLDGFLALLLVYAIIKDKHYSCIGSAPAPPKPVSPSPWSFNCIAMVDVSKWPLFSLMSAQDAASIRQACVFGTSANEAIYITHDNEVYVFGLNCSNCLGTGDSTSTIVPKKLDSLSGKKLVSLSYGSGPHVLLATEEGQLYGWGHNGYSQLGNGTTNQGVSPVLVTTNLQNKRVIEVACGSHHSVALTHDGEVFAWGYNNCGQVGSGSTANQPSPRRVSSCLLNKVVVSIACGQTSSMAVTDNGEVYGWGYNGNGQLGLGNNGNQLTPCRLAALQGVCVLQIACGYAHTLALTDEGLLYAWGANTYGQLGTGNKSNQLSPVQVMAEKERIVEIAACHSTHTSAAKTQSGRVYMWGQCRGQSIVLPHHTHFSCTDDVFACFATPSVMWRLLSMEHDDFLTVAESLKKEFDSPETSDLKFSIDGKFIHVHKAVLKIRCEHFRSMFQSHWNEDMKEVIEIDQFSYPVYRSFLEFLYTDTVDLPPEDAIGLLDLATSYCENRLKRLCQHIIKRGITVENAFSLLSAAVRYDAEDLEEFCFKFCVNHLTEVTQTAAFWQIDGNMLKEFICRASRCGAFKN
;
A
#
# COMPACT_ATOMS: atom_id res chain seq x y z
N MET A 1 9.23 -68.53 -25.64
CA MET A 1 8.04 -68.34 -24.79
C MET A 1 7.96 -66.84 -24.51
N SER A 2 7.25 -66.02 -25.31
CA SER A 2 5.78 -65.84 -25.39
C SER A 2 5.26 -64.99 -24.20
N LEU A 3 4.57 -63.85 -24.35
CA LEU A 3 3.95 -63.12 -25.48
C LEU A 3 4.37 -61.62 -25.44
N VAL A 4 4.58 -60.89 -26.56
CA VAL A 4 3.60 -60.08 -27.36
C VAL A 4 2.75 -59.14 -26.47
N GLY A 5 2.62 -57.82 -26.69
CA GLY A 5 3.07 -56.88 -27.74
C GLY A 5 2.23 -55.57 -27.61
N THR A 6 2.34 -54.48 -28.41
CA THR A 6 3.23 -54.03 -29.51
C THR A 6 2.98 -52.51 -29.72
N VAL A 7 4.00 -51.68 -30.03
CA VAL A 7 3.80 -50.30 -30.57
C VAL A 7 4.74 -50.07 -31.75
N ALA A 8 4.18 -49.63 -32.88
CA ALA A 8 4.89 -49.48 -34.15
C ALA A 8 5.42 -48.05 -34.38
N THR A 9 6.55 -47.95 -35.08
CA THR A 9 7.08 -46.71 -35.65
C THR A 9 6.31 -46.28 -36.89
N SER A 10 5.97 -45.00 -37.03
CA SER A 10 5.54 -44.43 -38.32
C SER A 10 5.90 -42.94 -38.47
N ASN A 11 7.09 -42.66 -39.01
CA ASN A 11 7.48 -41.35 -39.56
C ASN A 11 6.70 -41.08 -40.87
N GLY A 12 5.38 -40.86 -40.79
CA GLY A 12 4.52 -40.84 -41.98
C GLY A 12 3.46 -39.74 -42.05
N ILE A 13 3.19 -38.98 -40.98
CA ILE A 13 1.99 -38.11 -40.91
C ILE A 13 2.33 -36.60 -40.93
N LEU A 14 3.57 -36.20 -40.64
CA LEU A 14 3.99 -34.79 -40.67
C LEU A 14 4.32 -34.24 -42.08
N ALA A 15 4.28 -35.08 -43.12
CA ALA A 15 4.62 -34.68 -44.50
C ALA A 15 3.41 -34.28 -45.38
N GLU A 16 2.17 -34.54 -44.95
CA GLU A 16 0.97 -34.23 -45.75
C GLU A 16 0.22 -32.96 -45.31
N LEU A 17 0.33 -32.55 -44.05
CA LEU A 17 -0.29 -31.30 -43.56
C LEU A 17 0.39 -30.01 -44.08
N TRP A 18 1.55 -30.11 -44.74
CA TRP A 18 2.25 -28.97 -45.35
C TRP A 18 1.86 -28.71 -46.82
N LYS A 19 0.90 -29.45 -47.38
CA LYS A 19 0.50 -29.34 -48.80
C LYS A 19 -0.75 -28.50 -49.10
N GLU A 20 -1.53 -28.08 -48.11
CA GLU A 20 -2.77 -27.31 -48.36
C GLU A 20 -2.69 -25.79 -48.08
N TYR A 21 -1.64 -25.29 -47.44
CA TYR A 21 -1.50 -23.85 -47.11
C TYR A 21 -0.42 -23.09 -47.92
N GLY A 22 -0.08 -23.59 -49.12
CA GLY A 22 1.04 -23.10 -49.93
C GLY A 22 0.67 -22.41 -51.25
N LYS A 23 -0.19 -21.37 -51.25
CA LYS A 23 -0.41 -20.49 -52.43
C LYS A 23 -0.76 -19.03 -52.08
N ALA A 24 0.26 -18.21 -51.84
CA ALA A 24 0.20 -16.77 -52.13
C ALA A 24 1.63 -16.22 -52.33
N ASP A 25 1.79 -15.45 -53.40
CA ASP A 25 3.02 -15.07 -54.11
C ASP A 25 4.13 -14.37 -53.29
N GLN A 26 5.39 -14.59 -53.70
CA GLN A 26 6.55 -13.85 -53.19
C GLN A 26 6.67 -12.50 -53.88
N ARG A 27 6.68 -11.41 -53.11
CA ARG A 27 7.29 -10.12 -53.48
C ARG A 27 7.51 -9.28 -52.23
N TRP A 28 8.54 -8.42 -52.25
CA TRP A 28 9.07 -7.63 -51.11
C TRP A 28 9.96 -8.40 -50.12
N LEU A 29 11.17 -8.76 -50.57
CA LEU A 29 12.27 -9.19 -49.70
C LEU A 29 13.60 -8.54 -50.11
N HIS A 30 13.66 -7.22 -49.95
CA HIS A 30 14.84 -6.33 -49.84
C HIS A 30 14.31 -5.07 -49.14
N SER A 31 14.85 -4.54 -48.04
CA SER A 31 16.16 -4.74 -47.40
C SER A 31 16.17 -4.23 -45.95
N ASP A 32 16.58 -5.04 -44.96
CA ASP A 32 17.50 -4.65 -43.85
C ASP A 32 17.78 -5.86 -42.92
N PRO A 33 18.96 -5.99 -42.27
CA PRO A 33 19.35 -7.19 -41.53
C PRO A 33 19.44 -7.00 -39.99
N THR A 34 18.31 -6.92 -39.28
CA THR A 34 18.27 -7.01 -37.80
C THR A 34 17.02 -7.74 -37.30
N ILE A 35 17.09 -9.08 -37.26
CA ILE A 35 16.15 -9.91 -36.49
C ILE A 35 16.96 -10.82 -35.57
N VAL A 36 16.83 -10.62 -34.26
CA VAL A 36 17.33 -11.51 -33.22
C VAL A 36 16.21 -12.50 -32.85
N SER A 37 16.59 -13.71 -32.46
CA SER A 37 15.72 -14.87 -32.22
C SER A 37 14.58 -14.63 -31.21
N LEU A 38 13.37 -15.06 -31.57
CA LEU A 38 12.35 -15.44 -30.58
C LEU A 38 12.57 -16.88 -30.13
N GLU A 39 12.67 -17.12 -28.83
CA GLU A 39 12.46 -18.45 -28.24
C GLU A 39 11.02 -18.56 -27.73
N LEU A 40 10.30 -19.59 -28.21
CA LEU A 40 8.96 -19.93 -27.77
C LEU A 40 9.03 -20.94 -26.63
N LEU A 41 8.90 -20.49 -25.39
CA LEU A 41 8.80 -21.39 -24.24
C LEU A 41 7.40 -22.04 -24.19
N THR A 42 7.31 -23.31 -24.59
CA THR A 42 6.06 -24.08 -24.54
C THR A 42 5.98 -24.85 -23.21
N VAL A 43 5.16 -24.38 -22.27
CA VAL A 43 4.85 -25.13 -21.04
C VAL A 43 3.59 -25.95 -21.26
N VAL A 44 3.72 -27.27 -21.25
CA VAL A 44 2.58 -28.20 -21.27
C VAL A 44 2.10 -28.40 -19.83
N LEU A 45 0.91 -27.91 -19.54
CA LEU A 45 0.10 -28.30 -18.38
C LEU A 45 -1.28 -28.72 -18.88
N ASP A 46 -1.84 -29.74 -18.24
CA ASP A 46 -3.01 -30.46 -18.77
C ASP A 46 -4.24 -29.56 -18.95
N GLY A 47 -4.60 -29.35 -20.22
CA GLY A 47 -6.00 -29.20 -20.62
C GLY A 47 -6.72 -27.89 -20.30
N PHE A 48 -6.13 -26.71 -20.53
CA PHE A 48 -6.89 -25.51 -20.91
C PHE A 48 -6.02 -24.54 -21.72
N LEU A 49 -6.45 -24.19 -22.94
CA LEU A 49 -5.68 -23.34 -23.86
C LEU A 49 -6.05 -21.85 -23.65
N ALA A 50 -5.14 -21.07 -23.08
CA ALA A 50 -5.28 -19.62 -22.96
C ALA A 50 -4.14 -18.91 -23.71
N LEU A 51 -4.46 -18.34 -24.88
CA LEU A 51 -3.54 -17.51 -25.66
C LEU A 51 -3.50 -16.09 -25.07
N LEU A 52 -2.36 -15.71 -24.50
CA LEU A 52 -2.05 -14.33 -24.11
C LEU A 52 -1.12 -13.71 -25.15
N LEU A 53 -1.70 -12.87 -26.02
CA LEU A 53 -0.98 -12.06 -27.00
C LEU A 53 -0.61 -10.72 -26.37
N VAL A 54 0.67 -10.53 -26.03
CA VAL A 54 1.22 -9.21 -25.67
C VAL A 54 1.75 -8.56 -26.95
N TYR A 55 1.11 -7.47 -27.38
CA TYR A 55 1.53 -6.74 -28.58
C TYR A 55 2.34 -5.50 -28.17
N ALA A 56 3.58 -5.39 -28.68
CA ALA A 56 4.41 -4.22 -28.45
C ALA A 56 4.17 -3.18 -29.56
N ILE A 57 3.84 -1.94 -29.18
CA ILE A 57 3.81 -0.79 -30.08
C ILE A 57 4.84 0.23 -29.60
N ILE A 58 6.00 0.24 -30.25
CA ILE A 58 6.88 1.41 -30.31
C ILE A 58 6.93 1.81 -31.78
N LYS A 59 6.46 3.01 -32.10
CA LYS A 59 6.70 3.59 -33.42
C LYS A 59 6.98 5.08 -33.31
N ASP A 60 8.27 5.35 -33.23
CA ASP A 60 8.86 6.67 -33.22
C ASP A 60 8.54 7.42 -34.53
N LYS A 61 8.21 8.71 -34.44
CA LYS A 61 8.10 9.62 -35.58
C LYS A 61 8.45 11.05 -35.19
N HIS A 62 9.71 11.40 -35.38
CA HIS A 62 10.14 12.79 -35.50
C HIS A 62 9.35 13.53 -36.59
N TYR A 63 8.73 14.66 -36.22
CA TYR A 63 8.54 15.79 -37.12
C TYR A 63 8.88 17.09 -36.39
N SER A 64 9.93 17.76 -36.86
CA SER A 64 10.29 19.12 -36.44
C SER A 64 9.55 20.15 -37.29
N CYS A 65 8.85 21.09 -36.67
CA CYS A 65 8.61 22.40 -37.29
C CYS A 65 8.34 23.50 -36.24
N ILE A 66 8.76 24.71 -36.57
CA ILE A 66 8.83 25.88 -35.68
C ILE A 66 7.49 26.62 -35.65
N GLY A 67 7.01 27.03 -34.47
CA GLY A 67 5.79 27.85 -34.31
C GLY A 67 5.67 28.46 -32.91
N SER A 68 5.26 29.73 -32.84
CA SER A 68 5.22 30.55 -31.62
C SER A 68 4.19 30.12 -30.57
N ALA A 69 4.55 30.19 -29.29
CA ALA A 69 3.68 29.89 -28.16
C ALA A 69 2.72 31.05 -27.79
N PRO A 70 1.47 30.74 -27.38
CA PRO A 70 0.64 31.58 -26.51
C PRO A 70 0.75 31.17 -25.03
N ALA A 71 0.33 32.07 -24.12
CA ALA A 71 0.51 31.94 -22.67
C ALA A 71 -0.37 30.85 -22.01
N PRO A 72 0.05 30.27 -20.86
CA PRO A 72 -0.71 29.23 -20.17
C PRO A 72 -1.99 29.77 -19.51
N PRO A 73 -3.10 29.00 -19.48
CA PRO A 73 -4.27 29.32 -18.68
C PRO A 73 -4.00 29.14 -17.17
N LYS A 74 -4.72 29.90 -16.35
CA LYS A 74 -4.59 29.87 -14.88
C LYS A 74 -5.13 28.55 -14.30
N PRO A 75 -4.56 28.05 -13.18
CA PRO A 75 -5.07 26.85 -12.52
C PRO A 75 -6.48 27.09 -11.95
N VAL A 76 -7.38 26.14 -12.21
CA VAL A 76 -8.70 26.05 -11.55
C VAL A 76 -8.54 25.20 -10.29
N SER A 77 -9.14 25.64 -9.19
CA SER A 77 -9.10 24.95 -7.89
C SER A 77 -9.88 23.62 -7.91
N PRO A 78 -9.32 22.51 -7.42
CA PRO A 78 -10.07 21.26 -7.29
C PRO A 78 -11.06 21.31 -6.12
N SER A 79 -12.29 20.89 -6.35
CA SER A 79 -13.26 20.52 -5.31
C SER A 79 -12.99 19.07 -4.82
N PRO A 80 -13.46 18.69 -3.62
CA PRO A 80 -12.84 17.56 -2.91
C PRO A 80 -13.73 16.30 -2.78
N TRP A 81 -13.06 15.17 -2.50
CA TRP A 81 -13.59 13.85 -2.08
C TRP A 81 -14.20 12.93 -3.16
N SER A 82 -13.37 12.06 -3.73
CA SER A 82 -13.76 10.66 -3.96
C SER A 82 -12.56 9.72 -3.68
N PHE A 83 -12.66 8.92 -2.61
CA PHE A 83 -11.65 7.92 -2.27
C PHE A 83 -11.92 6.63 -3.04
N ASN A 84 -10.97 6.21 -3.89
CA ASN A 84 -10.92 4.84 -4.42
C ASN A 84 -9.76 4.09 -3.78
N CYS A 85 -10.01 2.84 -3.39
CA CYS A 85 -9.08 2.01 -2.64
C CYS A 85 -8.09 1.32 -3.58
N ILE A 86 -6.80 1.57 -3.40
CA ILE A 86 -5.70 0.85 -4.04
C ILE A 86 -4.87 0.18 -2.94
N ALA A 87 -4.32 -1.01 -3.22
CA ALA A 87 -3.37 -1.69 -2.34
C ALA A 87 -1.96 -1.05 -2.38
N MET A 88 -1.90 0.29 -2.41
CA MET A 88 -0.68 1.03 -2.09
C MET A 88 -0.41 0.92 -0.58
N VAL A 89 0.86 1.08 -0.22
CA VAL A 89 1.23 1.32 1.17
C VAL A 89 0.70 2.70 1.55
N ASP A 90 -0.20 2.77 2.53
CA ASP A 90 -0.93 3.99 2.89
C ASP A 90 -0.73 4.30 4.37
N VAL A 91 -0.21 5.51 4.65
CA VAL A 91 -0.07 6.05 6.02
C VAL A 91 -1.40 6.10 6.76
N SER A 92 -2.54 6.24 6.06
CA SER A 92 -3.87 6.41 6.66
C SER A 92 -4.30 5.21 7.52
N LYS A 93 -3.68 4.03 7.30
CA LYS A 93 -3.86 2.83 8.12
C LYS A 93 -3.41 3.02 9.57
N TRP A 94 -2.54 3.99 9.84
CA TRP A 94 -2.20 4.43 11.19
C TRP A 94 -3.12 5.58 11.62
N PRO A 95 -3.89 5.44 12.71
CA PRO A 95 -4.89 6.44 13.13
C PRO A 95 -4.36 7.86 13.29
N LEU A 96 -3.07 8.05 13.58
CA LEU A 96 -2.47 9.38 13.73
C LEU A 96 -2.54 10.20 12.42
N PHE A 97 -2.42 9.55 11.26
CA PHE A 97 -2.49 10.21 9.95
C PHE A 97 -3.93 10.50 9.48
N SER A 98 -4.97 10.00 10.16
CA SER A 98 -6.36 10.15 9.72
C SER A 98 -6.91 11.58 9.80
N LEU A 99 -6.14 12.52 10.36
CA LEU A 99 -6.46 13.95 10.45
C LEU A 99 -5.79 14.79 9.35
N MET A 100 -4.90 14.20 8.54
CA MET A 100 -4.24 14.90 7.44
C MET A 100 -5.14 14.97 6.20
N SER A 101 -4.95 16.00 5.36
CA SER A 101 -5.65 16.03 4.07
C SER A 101 -5.09 14.97 3.12
N ALA A 102 -5.89 14.54 2.15
CA ALA A 102 -5.42 13.60 1.13
C ALA A 102 -4.23 14.14 0.32
N GLN A 103 -4.14 15.47 0.15
CA GLN A 103 -3.01 16.13 -0.52
C GLN A 103 -1.73 16.09 0.33
N ASP A 104 -1.84 16.35 1.64
CA ASP A 104 -0.69 16.26 2.54
C ASP A 104 -0.20 14.81 2.67
N ALA A 105 -1.13 13.85 2.78
CA ALA A 105 -0.80 12.42 2.82
C ALA A 105 -0.14 11.94 1.52
N ALA A 106 -0.62 12.39 0.35
CA ALA A 106 -0.01 12.10 -0.95
C ALA A 106 1.38 12.74 -1.14
N SER A 107 1.75 13.74 -0.33
CA SER A 107 3.12 14.29 -0.35
C SER A 107 4.16 13.40 0.36
N ILE A 108 3.71 12.38 1.11
CA ILE A 108 4.56 11.58 1.99
C ILE A 108 5.27 10.47 1.20
N ARG A 109 6.59 10.63 1.12
CA ARG A 109 7.52 9.64 0.56
C ARG A 109 7.88 8.55 1.57
N GLN A 110 8.10 8.93 2.84
CA GLN A 110 8.45 7.99 3.91
C GLN A 110 7.80 8.37 5.24
N ALA A 111 7.53 7.40 6.10
CA ALA A 111 6.93 7.62 7.42
C ALA A 111 7.43 6.63 8.48
N CYS A 112 7.38 7.06 9.74
CA CYS A 112 7.58 6.21 10.92
C CYS A 112 6.62 6.65 12.03
N VAL A 113 5.69 5.77 12.42
CA VAL A 113 4.88 5.90 13.65
C VAL A 113 5.56 5.16 14.78
N PHE A 114 5.71 5.80 15.93
CA PHE A 114 6.52 5.31 17.04
C PHE A 114 5.95 5.69 18.40
N GLY A 115 6.69 5.36 19.46
CA GLY A 115 6.34 5.68 20.84
C GLY A 115 5.47 4.63 21.54
N THR A 116 5.33 4.78 22.86
CA THR A 116 4.69 3.77 23.74
C THR A 116 3.22 3.52 23.40
N SER A 117 2.55 4.49 22.78
CA SER A 117 1.14 4.44 22.40
C SER A 117 0.90 4.52 20.89
N ALA A 118 1.95 4.49 20.06
CA ALA A 118 1.88 4.79 18.62
C ALA A 118 1.25 6.18 18.31
N ASN A 119 1.52 7.18 19.14
CA ASN A 119 0.92 8.52 19.05
C ASN A 119 1.94 9.57 18.60
N GLU A 120 3.08 9.15 18.08
CA GLU A 120 4.19 9.98 17.65
C GLU A 120 4.56 9.60 16.21
N ALA A 121 4.72 10.57 15.31
CA ALA A 121 5.12 10.30 13.93
C ALA A 121 6.16 11.28 13.40
N ILE A 122 7.02 10.73 12.55
CA ILE A 122 7.92 11.46 11.65
C ILE A 122 7.56 11.05 10.23
N TYR A 123 7.48 12.01 9.31
CA TYR A 123 7.35 11.72 7.90
C TYR A 123 8.24 12.64 7.06
N ILE A 124 8.53 12.20 5.84
CA ILE A 124 9.42 12.86 4.89
C ILE A 124 8.66 12.99 3.58
N THR A 125 8.63 14.21 3.02
CA THR A 125 7.96 14.45 1.75
C THR A 125 8.82 14.04 0.54
N HIS A 126 8.24 14.04 -0.66
CA HIS A 126 9.01 13.86 -1.91
C HIS A 126 10.13 14.90 -2.09
N ASP A 127 9.96 16.12 -1.56
CA ASP A 127 10.97 17.18 -1.55
C ASP A 127 12.08 16.98 -0.50
N ASN A 128 12.06 15.86 0.25
CA ASN A 128 12.94 15.55 1.38
C ASN A 128 12.79 16.54 2.56
N GLU A 129 11.57 17.03 2.78
CA GLU A 129 11.23 17.85 3.94
C GLU A 129 10.73 16.97 5.09
N VAL A 130 11.34 17.11 6.27
CA VAL A 130 11.03 16.30 7.45
C VAL A 130 10.00 17.01 8.31
N TYR A 131 8.91 16.31 8.61
CA TYR A 131 7.81 16.78 9.45
C TYR A 131 7.57 15.84 10.62
N VAL A 132 7.10 16.40 11.73
CA VAL A 132 6.79 15.69 12.97
C VAL A 132 5.49 16.15 13.57
N PHE A 133 4.76 15.21 14.20
CA PHE A 133 3.55 15.49 14.96
C PHE A 133 3.22 14.33 15.91
N GLY A 134 2.25 14.57 16.79
CA GLY A 134 1.81 13.65 17.82
C GLY A 134 2.12 14.14 19.24
N LEU A 135 2.25 13.19 20.15
CA LEU A 135 2.66 13.39 21.53
C LEU A 135 4.16 13.75 21.57
N ASN A 136 4.55 14.79 22.32
CA ASN A 136 5.95 15.21 22.44
C ASN A 136 6.58 14.76 23.77
N CYS A 137 6.32 13.51 24.18
CA CYS A 137 6.84 13.01 25.44
C CYS A 137 8.36 12.85 25.37
N SER A 138 9.07 13.29 26.42
CA SER A 138 10.55 13.39 26.45
C SER A 138 11.19 14.21 25.31
N ASN A 139 10.44 15.14 24.70
CA ASN A 139 10.85 15.97 23.56
C ASN A 139 11.15 15.17 22.27
N CYS A 140 10.53 14.00 22.09
CA CYS A 140 10.82 13.08 20.99
C CYS A 140 10.44 13.59 19.59
N LEU A 141 9.63 14.65 19.46
CA LEU A 141 9.40 15.29 18.17
C LEU A 141 10.60 16.15 17.72
N GLY A 142 11.49 16.57 18.62
CA GLY A 142 12.68 17.35 18.26
C GLY A 142 12.38 18.80 17.82
N THR A 143 11.21 19.33 18.18
CA THR A 143 10.70 20.65 17.77
C THR A 143 11.35 21.86 18.46
N GLY A 144 12.34 21.64 19.33
CA GLY A 144 12.90 22.68 20.21
C GLY A 144 12.02 23.02 21.41
N ASP A 145 10.85 22.38 21.54
CA ASP A 145 9.89 22.53 22.63
C ASP A 145 9.44 21.16 23.18
N SER A 146 8.69 21.17 24.28
CA SER A 146 8.03 19.99 24.86
C SER A 146 6.54 19.89 24.48
N THR A 147 6.12 20.63 23.45
CA THR A 147 4.70 20.82 23.13
C THR A 147 4.24 19.74 22.17
N SER A 148 3.17 19.03 22.54
CA SER A 148 2.51 18.06 21.65
C SER A 148 1.66 18.78 20.61
N THR A 149 1.54 18.24 19.40
CA THR A 149 0.81 18.88 18.30
C THR A 149 0.16 17.84 17.40
N ILE A 150 -1.10 18.03 17.01
CA ILE A 150 -1.72 17.23 15.94
C ILE A 150 -1.49 17.83 14.54
N VAL A 151 -0.98 19.06 14.48
CA VAL A 151 -0.61 19.74 13.24
C VAL A 151 0.86 19.44 12.95
N PRO A 152 1.22 18.96 11.74
CA PRO A 152 2.61 18.77 11.32
C PRO A 152 3.47 20.02 11.51
N LYS A 153 4.57 19.87 12.24
CA LYS A 153 5.65 20.87 12.34
C LYS A 153 6.82 20.40 11.50
N LYS A 154 7.40 21.30 10.69
CA LYS A 154 8.65 21.04 9.95
C LYS A 154 9.84 21.00 10.93
N LEU A 155 10.81 20.11 10.69
CA LEU A 155 12.11 20.09 11.36
C LEU A 155 13.18 20.73 10.48
N ASP A 156 13.31 22.06 10.58
CA ASP A 156 14.23 22.83 9.72
C ASP A 156 15.69 22.37 9.79
N SER A 157 16.14 21.86 10.95
CA SER A 157 17.48 21.27 11.14
C SER A 157 17.79 20.03 10.29
N LEU A 158 16.75 19.39 9.74
CA LEU A 158 16.83 18.21 8.88
C LEU A 158 16.31 18.48 7.46
N SER A 159 15.90 19.72 7.15
CA SER A 159 15.38 20.12 5.85
C SER A 159 16.36 19.82 4.71
N GLY A 160 15.86 19.22 3.62
CA GLY A 160 16.66 18.84 2.45
C GLY A 160 17.61 17.66 2.66
N LYS A 161 17.66 17.04 3.85
CA LYS A 161 18.48 15.85 4.09
C LYS A 161 17.70 14.61 3.70
N LYS A 162 18.26 13.81 2.78
CA LYS A 162 17.71 12.50 2.43
C LYS A 162 18.05 11.48 3.53
N LEU A 163 17.02 10.91 4.13
CA LEU A 163 17.12 9.87 5.16
C LEU A 163 17.35 8.50 4.51
N VAL A 164 18.12 7.65 5.18
CA VAL A 164 18.31 6.24 4.79
C VAL A 164 17.91 5.24 5.87
N SER A 165 17.99 5.62 7.15
CA SER A 165 17.56 4.79 8.27
C SER A 165 17.05 5.66 9.41
N LEU A 166 16.01 5.19 10.10
CA LEU A 166 15.43 5.83 11.28
C LEU A 166 15.01 4.72 12.24
N SER A 167 15.36 4.88 13.51
CA SER A 167 14.99 3.96 14.58
C SER A 167 14.68 4.75 15.85
N TYR A 168 13.86 4.19 16.73
CA TYR A 168 13.41 4.82 17.97
C TYR A 168 13.40 3.82 19.12
N GLY A 169 13.46 4.30 20.36
CA GLY A 169 13.35 3.48 21.56
C GLY A 169 12.20 3.85 22.50
N SER A 170 12.27 3.38 23.74
CA SER A 170 11.25 3.55 24.79
C SER A 170 11.49 4.78 25.66
N GLY A 171 10.41 5.51 25.98
CA GLY A 171 10.51 6.91 26.42
C GLY A 171 11.20 7.67 25.29
N PRO A 172 10.49 8.12 24.24
CA PRO A 172 11.05 7.96 22.92
C PRO A 172 12.30 8.80 22.69
N HIS A 173 13.35 8.10 22.26
CA HIS A 173 14.55 8.68 21.70
C HIS A 173 14.59 8.23 20.24
N VAL A 174 15.00 9.12 19.35
CA VAL A 174 15.05 8.86 17.91
C VAL A 174 16.49 8.97 17.45
N LEU A 175 16.91 8.02 16.62
CA LEU A 175 18.12 8.08 15.82
C LEU A 175 17.77 8.11 14.33
N LEU A 176 18.55 8.86 13.58
CA LEU A 176 18.33 9.09 12.15
C LEU A 176 19.69 9.11 11.44
N ALA A 177 19.83 8.32 10.38
CA ALA A 177 20.97 8.33 9.48
C ALA A 177 20.58 8.94 8.13
N THR A 178 21.44 9.81 7.59
CA THR A 178 21.29 10.43 6.26
C THR A 178 22.12 9.72 5.18
N GLU A 179 21.82 9.95 3.91
CA GLU A 179 22.58 9.41 2.78
C GLU A 179 24.07 9.83 2.80
N GLU A 180 24.35 11.03 3.32
CA GLU A 180 25.70 11.57 3.59
C GLU A 180 26.44 10.81 4.71
N GLY A 181 25.76 9.92 5.43
CA GLY A 181 26.30 9.14 6.54
C GLY A 181 26.27 9.83 7.90
N GLN A 182 25.55 10.95 8.03
CA GLN A 182 25.44 11.69 9.27
C GLN A 182 24.42 11.04 10.20
N LEU A 183 24.77 10.92 11.48
CA LEU A 183 23.91 10.41 12.53
C LEU A 183 23.36 11.55 13.38
N TYR A 184 22.04 11.64 13.50
CA TYR A 184 21.33 12.56 14.38
C TYR A 184 20.64 11.82 15.51
N GLY A 185 20.56 12.43 16.70
CA GLY A 185 19.84 11.90 17.85
C GLY A 185 19.14 12.97 18.69
N TRP A 186 17.92 12.67 19.15
CA TRP A 186 17.13 13.53 20.06
C TRP A 186 16.05 12.76 20.82
N GLY A 187 15.29 13.44 21.67
CA GLY A 187 14.29 12.87 22.57
C GLY A 187 14.90 12.49 23.93
N HIS A 188 14.47 11.36 24.49
CA HIS A 188 14.90 10.95 25.82
C HIS A 188 16.40 10.62 25.89
N ASN A 189 17.07 10.99 26.99
CA ASN A 189 18.51 10.74 27.18
C ASN A 189 18.89 10.27 28.61
N GLY A 190 17.94 9.76 29.40
CA GLY A 190 18.18 9.42 30.82
C GLY A 190 19.33 8.44 31.09
N TYR A 191 19.73 7.65 30.08
CA TYR A 191 20.83 6.68 30.14
C TYR A 191 21.90 6.95 29.08
N SER A 192 21.97 8.18 28.56
CA SER A 192 22.90 8.63 27.50
C SER A 192 22.69 7.99 26.11
N GLN A 193 21.50 7.48 25.82
CA GLN A 193 21.15 6.89 24.52
C GLN A 193 21.25 7.83 23.30
N LEU A 194 21.39 9.15 23.50
CA LEU A 194 21.67 10.10 22.41
C LEU A 194 23.16 10.16 22.02
N GLY A 195 24.06 9.57 22.80
CA GLY A 195 25.49 9.46 22.45
C GLY A 195 26.28 10.77 22.52
N ASN A 196 25.66 11.85 22.99
CA ASN A 196 26.23 13.20 23.04
C ASN A 196 27.12 13.48 24.27
N GLY A 197 27.50 12.45 25.04
CA GLY A 197 28.31 12.61 26.25
C GLY A 197 27.54 13.05 27.50
N THR A 198 26.23 13.23 27.42
CA THR A 198 25.39 13.75 28.52
C THR A 198 24.20 12.83 28.84
N THR A 199 23.43 13.17 29.88
CA THR A 199 22.11 12.58 30.18
C THR A 199 20.96 13.58 29.98
N ASN A 200 21.21 14.72 29.32
CA ASN A 200 20.22 15.77 29.12
C ASN A 200 19.29 15.43 27.96
N GLN A 201 17.98 15.60 28.12
CA GLN A 201 16.99 15.32 27.07
C GLN A 201 17.29 16.18 25.82
N GLY A 202 17.25 15.57 24.63
CA GLY A 202 17.47 16.26 23.37
C GLY A 202 16.18 16.91 22.88
N VAL A 203 16.06 18.24 23.04
CA VAL A 203 14.88 19.00 22.57
C VAL A 203 14.82 19.17 21.05
N SER A 204 15.93 18.96 20.34
CA SER A 204 16.05 19.06 18.89
C SER A 204 17.10 18.07 18.35
N PRO A 205 17.06 17.73 17.05
CA PRO A 205 18.07 16.87 16.41
C PRO A 205 19.49 17.41 16.59
N VAL A 206 20.36 16.61 17.21
CA VAL A 206 21.79 16.92 17.37
C VAL A 206 22.64 15.91 16.61
N LEU A 207 23.63 16.40 15.87
CA LEU A 207 24.60 15.56 15.16
C LEU A 207 25.53 14.84 16.15
N VAL A 208 25.56 13.50 16.08
CA VAL A 208 26.37 12.65 16.95
C VAL A 208 27.72 12.38 16.28
N THR A 209 28.77 13.07 16.72
CA THR A 209 30.10 13.03 16.07
C THR A 209 31.17 12.27 16.87
N THR A 210 31.00 12.12 18.18
CA THR A 210 32.00 11.51 19.07
C THR A 210 32.29 10.06 18.67
N ASN A 211 33.56 9.75 18.37
CA ASN A 211 34.07 8.46 17.88
C ASN A 211 33.51 8.01 16.51
N LEU A 212 32.70 8.84 15.86
CA LEU A 212 32.16 8.62 14.51
C LEU A 212 32.77 9.60 13.48
N GLN A 213 33.83 10.32 13.87
CA GLN A 213 34.54 11.20 12.93
C GLN A 213 35.11 10.36 11.76
N ASN A 214 34.81 10.78 10.53
CA ASN A 214 35.13 10.06 9.29
C ASN A 214 34.42 8.69 9.12
N LYS A 215 33.29 8.46 9.80
CA LYS A 215 32.46 7.27 9.62
C LYS A 215 31.12 7.63 8.98
N ARG A 216 30.76 6.89 7.93
CA ARG A 216 29.48 7.00 7.22
C ARG A 216 28.50 5.99 7.82
N VAL A 217 27.54 6.45 8.63
CA VAL A 217 26.49 5.59 9.21
C VAL A 217 25.44 5.27 8.15
N ILE A 218 25.06 4.00 8.00
CA ILE A 218 24.07 3.55 7.00
C ILE A 218 22.78 3.02 7.63
N GLU A 219 22.84 2.48 8.84
CA GLU A 219 21.72 1.85 9.53
C GLU A 219 21.80 2.15 11.03
N VAL A 220 20.65 2.34 11.67
CA VAL A 220 20.50 2.56 13.12
C VAL A 220 19.46 1.61 13.70
N ALA A 221 19.72 1.10 14.91
CA ALA A 221 18.78 0.26 15.66
C ALA A 221 18.78 0.66 17.14
N CYS A 222 17.59 0.82 17.71
CA CYS A 222 17.39 1.23 19.09
C CYS A 222 16.64 0.15 19.87
N GLY A 223 17.09 -0.14 21.09
CA GLY A 223 16.27 -0.84 22.08
C GLY A 223 15.53 0.15 22.96
N SER A 224 15.20 -0.27 24.18
CA SER A 224 14.51 0.60 25.15
C SER A 224 15.26 1.91 25.39
N HIS A 225 16.52 1.80 25.80
CA HIS A 225 17.36 2.92 26.21
C HIS A 225 18.82 2.75 25.77
N HIS A 226 19.05 1.97 24.71
CA HIS A 226 20.36 1.75 24.12
C HIS A 226 20.27 1.84 22.61
N SER A 227 21.41 2.19 22.02
CA SER A 227 21.52 2.65 20.66
C SER A 227 22.64 1.91 19.95
N VAL A 228 22.41 1.52 18.71
CA VAL A 228 23.37 0.85 17.84
C VAL A 228 23.36 1.52 16.47
N ALA A 229 24.53 1.72 15.88
CA ALA A 229 24.71 2.19 14.52
C ALA A 229 25.69 1.29 13.76
N LEU A 230 25.39 1.05 12.49
CA LEU A 230 26.23 0.34 11.54
C LEU A 230 26.83 1.33 10.55
N THR A 231 28.14 1.26 10.34
CA THR A 231 28.83 2.05 9.33
C THR A 231 28.89 1.32 7.99
N HIS A 232 29.10 2.08 6.91
CA HIS A 232 29.36 1.55 5.57
C HIS A 232 30.55 0.57 5.50
N ASP A 233 31.51 0.70 6.42
CA ASP A 233 32.67 -0.20 6.51
C ASP A 233 32.34 -1.52 7.24
N GLY A 234 31.07 -1.75 7.61
CA GLY A 234 30.62 -2.90 8.38
C GLY A 234 30.95 -2.85 9.87
N GLU A 235 31.32 -1.67 10.41
CA GLU A 235 31.64 -1.52 11.84
C GLU A 235 30.40 -1.18 12.67
N VAL A 236 30.21 -1.89 13.78
CA VAL A 236 29.13 -1.62 14.73
C VAL A 236 29.61 -0.72 15.86
N PHE A 237 28.85 0.33 16.15
CA PHE A 237 29.01 1.21 17.31
C PHE A 237 27.77 1.13 18.19
N ALA A 238 27.94 1.07 19.51
CA ALA A 238 26.83 1.02 20.46
C ALA A 238 27.05 1.93 21.69
N TRP A 239 25.96 2.44 22.25
CA TRP A 239 25.97 3.34 23.41
C TRP A 239 24.62 3.36 24.17
N GLY A 240 24.55 4.11 25.27
CA GLY A 240 23.38 4.22 26.13
C GLY A 240 23.40 3.25 27.32
N TYR A 241 22.20 2.82 27.73
CA TYR A 241 21.96 1.90 28.86
C TYR A 241 22.63 0.54 28.65
N ASN A 242 23.30 0.01 29.68
CA ASN A 242 24.14 -1.17 29.52
C ASN A 242 24.10 -2.19 30.69
N ASN A 243 23.13 -2.11 31.62
CA ASN A 243 23.11 -2.98 32.80
C ASN A 243 23.10 -4.50 32.50
N CYS A 244 22.69 -4.91 31.29
CA CYS A 244 22.71 -6.31 30.86
C CYS A 244 23.81 -6.63 29.83
N GLY A 245 24.67 -5.66 29.49
CA GLY A 245 25.72 -5.82 28.49
C GLY A 245 25.32 -5.48 27.05
N GLN A 246 24.15 -4.87 26.84
CA GLN A 246 23.55 -4.67 25.51
C GLN A 246 24.31 -3.71 24.56
N VAL A 247 25.31 -2.98 25.06
CA VAL A 247 26.23 -2.20 24.20
C VAL A 247 27.50 -3.00 23.82
N GLY A 248 27.65 -4.25 24.27
CA GLY A 248 28.70 -5.18 23.85
C GLY A 248 30.11 -4.81 24.32
N SER A 249 30.24 -3.99 25.37
CA SER A 249 31.49 -3.36 25.81
C SER A 249 32.40 -4.20 26.72
N GLY A 250 31.96 -5.41 27.11
CA GLY A 250 32.60 -6.22 28.16
C GLY A 250 32.34 -5.73 29.59
N SER A 251 31.43 -4.77 29.75
CA SER A 251 31.06 -4.14 31.02
C SER A 251 29.53 -4.01 31.12
N THR A 252 29.02 -3.72 32.32
CA THR A 252 27.63 -3.33 32.57
C THR A 252 27.43 -1.81 32.72
N ALA A 253 28.51 -1.02 32.67
CA ALA A 253 28.43 0.45 32.79
C ALA A 253 27.86 1.08 31.51
N ASN A 254 26.91 2.00 31.66
CA ASN A 254 26.34 2.80 30.56
C ASN A 254 27.46 3.50 29.76
N GLN A 255 27.29 3.64 28.45
CA GLN A 255 28.28 4.27 27.58
C GLN A 255 27.73 5.61 27.08
N PRO A 256 28.34 6.76 27.43
CA PRO A 256 27.75 8.08 27.16
C PRO A 256 27.91 8.58 25.72
N SER A 257 28.75 7.90 24.93
CA SER A 257 29.03 8.22 23.53
C SER A 257 29.22 6.92 22.72
N PRO A 258 29.04 6.95 21.39
CA PRO A 258 29.25 5.80 20.52
C PRO A 258 30.60 5.12 20.78
N ARG A 259 30.60 3.81 20.96
CA ARG A 259 31.81 3.01 21.12
C ARG A 259 31.76 1.83 20.15
N ARG A 260 32.85 1.63 19.39
CA ARG A 260 32.98 0.47 18.50
C ARG A 260 32.91 -0.83 19.31
N VAL A 261 32.12 -1.79 18.82
CA VAL A 261 31.90 -3.09 19.45
C VAL A 261 33.04 -4.05 19.05
N SER A 262 34.24 -3.76 19.55
CA SER A 262 35.53 -4.35 19.11
C SER A 262 35.85 -5.77 19.61
N SER A 263 34.85 -6.56 20.03
CA SER A 263 35.05 -7.95 20.49
C SER A 263 35.06 -8.92 19.29
N CYS A 264 34.23 -9.96 19.28
CA CYS A 264 34.15 -10.97 18.20
C CYS A 264 33.79 -10.40 16.81
N LEU A 265 33.49 -9.11 16.69
CA LEU A 265 33.16 -8.40 15.44
C LEU A 265 34.33 -7.58 14.86
N LEU A 266 35.49 -7.49 15.53
CA LEU A 266 36.56 -6.55 15.13
C LEU A 266 37.03 -6.70 13.67
N ASN A 267 37.11 -7.95 13.19
CA ASN A 267 37.57 -8.33 11.85
C ASN A 267 36.44 -8.94 10.99
N LYS A 268 35.20 -8.46 11.17
CA LYS A 268 34.02 -8.92 10.43
C LYS A 268 33.28 -7.72 9.85
N VAL A 269 32.72 -7.89 8.66
CA VAL A 269 31.85 -6.90 8.03
C VAL A 269 30.42 -7.22 8.48
N VAL A 270 29.81 -6.35 9.29
CA VAL A 270 28.38 -6.45 9.63
C VAL A 270 27.56 -5.83 8.50
N VAL A 271 26.44 -6.47 8.15
CA VAL A 271 25.54 -6.05 7.06
C VAL A 271 24.11 -5.74 7.51
N SER A 272 23.75 -6.11 8.74
CA SER A 272 22.47 -5.74 9.36
C SER A 272 22.57 -5.75 10.88
N ILE A 273 21.83 -4.87 11.56
CA ILE A 273 21.72 -4.79 13.02
C ILE A 273 20.27 -4.78 13.48
N ALA A 274 19.98 -5.35 14.65
CA ALA A 274 18.64 -5.23 15.25
C ALA A 274 18.71 -5.19 16.78
N CYS A 275 17.79 -4.45 17.40
CA CYS A 275 17.69 -4.32 18.84
C CYS A 275 16.37 -4.88 19.35
N GLY A 276 16.44 -5.75 20.36
CA GLY A 276 15.30 -6.03 21.25
C GLY A 276 15.23 -4.97 22.35
N GLN A 277 14.34 -5.13 23.32
CA GLN A 277 14.16 -4.15 24.39
C GLN A 277 15.46 -3.92 25.21
N THR A 278 16.23 -4.99 25.47
CA THR A 278 17.49 -4.98 26.25
C THR A 278 18.57 -5.91 25.67
N SER A 279 18.48 -6.22 24.38
CA SER A 279 19.43 -7.07 23.66
C SER A 279 19.72 -6.51 22.27
N SER A 280 20.85 -6.90 21.69
CA SER A 280 21.30 -6.46 20.37
C SER A 280 21.75 -7.67 19.55
N MET A 281 21.54 -7.59 18.24
CA MET A 281 21.90 -8.58 17.24
C MET A 281 22.66 -7.91 16.10
N ALA A 282 23.59 -8.66 15.49
CA ALA A 282 24.24 -8.30 14.24
C ALA A 282 24.34 -9.53 13.32
N VAL A 283 24.19 -9.30 12.02
CA VAL A 283 24.42 -10.29 10.96
C VAL A 283 25.63 -9.84 10.15
N THR A 284 26.54 -10.77 9.86
CA THR A 284 27.75 -10.50 9.08
C THR A 284 27.59 -10.87 7.61
N ASP A 285 28.46 -10.35 6.75
CA ASP A 285 28.47 -10.53 5.30
C ASP A 285 28.45 -12.00 4.83
N ASN A 286 29.01 -12.89 5.64
CA ASN A 286 28.98 -14.34 5.46
C ASN A 286 27.76 -15.05 6.10
N GLY A 287 26.76 -14.29 6.54
CA GLY A 287 25.51 -14.79 7.12
C GLY A 287 25.56 -15.22 8.59
N GLU A 288 26.69 -15.04 9.30
CA GLU A 288 26.78 -15.42 10.73
C GLU A 288 26.07 -14.43 11.65
N VAL A 289 25.31 -14.95 12.63
CA VAL A 289 24.57 -14.14 13.62
C VAL A 289 25.32 -14.04 14.94
N TYR A 290 25.39 -12.82 15.48
CA TYR A 290 25.97 -12.48 16.78
C TYR A 290 24.93 -11.78 17.67
N GLY A 291 24.78 -12.24 18.91
CA GLY A 291 23.86 -11.66 19.90
C GLY A 291 24.55 -11.25 21.20
N TRP A 292 24.08 -10.16 21.83
CA TRP A 292 24.54 -9.73 23.16
C TRP A 292 23.49 -8.94 23.96
N GLY A 293 23.76 -8.72 25.24
CA GLY A 293 22.84 -8.09 26.19
C GLY A 293 22.04 -9.08 27.04
N TYR A 294 20.81 -8.70 27.37
CA TYR A 294 19.91 -9.47 28.22
C TYR A 294 19.47 -10.77 27.53
N ASN A 295 19.47 -11.88 28.27
CA ASN A 295 19.14 -13.21 27.76
C ASN A 295 18.20 -14.01 28.67
N GLY A 296 17.51 -13.36 29.63
CA GLY A 296 16.71 -14.08 30.64
C GLY A 296 15.52 -14.90 30.09
N ASN A 297 15.15 -14.72 28.81
CA ASN A 297 14.15 -15.52 28.11
C ASN A 297 14.73 -16.36 26.96
N GLY A 298 16.06 -16.45 26.84
CA GLY A 298 16.73 -17.09 25.71
C GLY A 298 16.75 -16.28 24.43
N GLN A 299 16.47 -14.96 24.48
CA GLN A 299 16.39 -14.11 23.28
C GLN A 299 17.71 -13.98 22.51
N LEU A 300 18.85 -14.42 23.06
CA LEU A 300 20.11 -14.51 22.32
C LEU A 300 20.29 -15.83 21.56
N GLY A 301 19.41 -16.82 21.72
CA GLY A 301 19.46 -18.07 20.94
C GLY A 301 20.62 -19.02 21.30
N LEU A 302 21.31 -18.78 22.42
CA LEU A 302 22.56 -19.45 22.81
C LEU A 302 22.36 -20.79 23.56
N GLY A 303 21.14 -21.34 23.59
CA GLY A 303 20.81 -22.57 24.33
C GLY A 303 20.80 -22.40 25.85
N ASN A 304 20.84 -21.17 26.35
CA ASN A 304 20.90 -20.83 27.78
C ASN A 304 20.27 -19.46 28.05
N ASN A 305 20.11 -19.10 29.34
CA ASN A 305 19.53 -17.82 29.80
C ASN A 305 20.57 -16.80 30.32
N GLY A 306 21.87 -17.01 30.08
CA GLY A 306 22.94 -16.15 30.57
C GLY A 306 23.15 -14.91 29.68
N ASN A 307 23.10 -13.72 30.29
CA ASN A 307 23.42 -12.45 29.61
C ASN A 307 24.83 -12.48 29.02
N GLN A 308 25.04 -11.77 27.91
CA GLN A 308 26.36 -11.66 27.26
C GLN A 308 26.82 -10.20 27.25
N LEU A 309 27.97 -9.92 27.87
CA LEU A 309 28.55 -8.57 27.93
C LEU A 309 29.30 -8.16 26.64
N THR A 310 29.50 -9.11 25.73
CA THR A 310 30.13 -8.95 24.41
C THR A 310 29.38 -9.79 23.37
N PRO A 311 29.43 -9.43 22.07
CA PRO A 311 28.89 -10.26 20.99
C PRO A 311 29.30 -11.73 21.10
N CYS A 312 28.31 -12.62 21.08
CA CYS A 312 28.49 -14.07 21.08
C CYS A 312 27.85 -14.67 19.82
N ARG A 313 28.57 -15.56 19.12
CA ARG A 313 28.09 -16.20 17.88
C ARG A 313 27.02 -17.25 18.19
N LEU A 314 25.89 -17.22 17.47
CA LEU A 314 24.87 -18.27 17.58
C LEU A 314 25.35 -19.54 16.86
N ALA A 315 26.01 -20.43 17.60
CA ALA A 315 26.49 -21.71 17.06
C ALA A 315 25.35 -22.61 16.50
N ALA A 316 24.12 -22.42 16.96
CA ALA A 316 22.94 -23.14 16.48
C ALA A 316 22.54 -22.81 15.01
N LEU A 317 23.04 -21.71 14.44
CA LEU A 317 22.87 -21.34 13.03
C LEU A 317 24.18 -21.52 12.23
N GLN A 318 25.12 -22.33 12.73
CA GLN A 318 26.37 -22.58 12.01
C GLN A 318 26.10 -23.30 10.67
N GLY A 319 26.56 -22.69 9.58
CA GLY A 319 26.33 -23.20 8.21
C GLY A 319 25.03 -22.73 7.59
N VAL A 320 24.21 -21.95 8.30
CA VAL A 320 23.01 -21.30 7.80
C VAL A 320 23.35 -19.83 7.48
N CYS A 321 23.10 -19.39 6.25
CA CYS A 321 23.35 -18.02 5.83
C CYS A 321 22.11 -17.16 6.13
N VAL A 322 22.21 -16.29 7.14
CA VAL A 322 21.13 -15.35 7.51
C VAL A 322 21.27 -14.06 6.70
N LEU A 323 20.17 -13.61 6.09
CA LEU A 323 20.09 -12.35 5.34
C LEU A 323 19.47 -11.21 6.15
N GLN A 324 18.47 -11.50 6.98
CA GLN A 324 17.74 -10.51 7.77
C GLN A 324 17.55 -11.01 9.20
N ILE A 325 17.70 -10.11 10.17
CA ILE A 325 17.37 -10.33 11.57
C ILE A 325 16.33 -9.29 12.01
N ALA A 326 15.31 -9.70 12.76
CA ALA A 326 14.31 -8.80 13.32
C ALA A 326 14.08 -9.11 14.80
N CYS A 327 14.04 -8.08 15.64
CA CYS A 327 13.91 -8.22 17.09
C CYS A 327 12.59 -7.62 17.57
N GLY A 328 11.79 -8.43 18.25
CA GLY A 328 10.67 -7.96 19.05
C GLY A 328 11.11 -7.61 20.47
N TYR A 329 10.14 -7.43 21.38
CA TYR A 329 10.41 -7.06 22.78
C TYR A 329 11.47 -7.94 23.46
N ALA A 330 11.28 -9.26 23.43
CA ALA A 330 12.22 -10.24 23.98
C ALA A 330 12.25 -11.53 23.14
N HIS A 331 12.06 -11.40 21.83
CA HIS A 331 12.12 -12.50 20.86
C HIS A 331 12.84 -12.03 19.60
N THR A 332 13.36 -12.98 18.82
CA THR A 332 14.10 -12.69 17.59
C THR A 332 13.65 -13.63 16.48
N LEU A 333 13.58 -13.09 15.27
CA LEU A 333 13.31 -13.78 14.01
C LEU A 333 14.55 -13.67 13.12
N ALA A 334 14.89 -14.74 12.40
CA ALA A 334 15.93 -14.73 11.37
C ALA A 334 15.37 -15.28 10.06
N LEU A 335 15.71 -14.62 8.95
CA LEU A 335 15.41 -15.04 7.59
C LEU A 335 16.71 -15.39 6.87
N THR A 336 16.71 -16.53 6.20
CA THR A 336 17.88 -17.10 5.51
C THR A 336 17.85 -16.86 4.01
N ASP A 337 19.00 -17.08 3.35
CA ASP A 337 19.12 -17.04 1.89
C ASP A 337 18.38 -18.18 1.16
N GLU A 338 18.13 -19.29 1.85
CA GLU A 338 17.19 -20.34 1.43
C GLU A 338 15.71 -19.91 1.62
N GLY A 339 15.45 -18.83 2.35
CA GLY A 339 14.12 -18.31 2.68
C GLY A 339 13.40 -19.12 3.77
N LEU A 340 14.16 -19.84 4.60
CA LEU A 340 13.70 -20.46 5.83
C LEU A 340 13.62 -19.40 6.95
N LEU A 341 12.59 -19.49 7.78
CA LEU A 341 12.35 -18.66 8.95
C LEU A 341 12.71 -19.40 10.23
N TYR A 342 13.50 -18.76 11.09
CA TYR A 342 13.80 -19.22 12.45
C TYR A 342 13.31 -18.21 13.50
N ALA A 343 12.88 -18.70 14.66
CA ALA A 343 12.45 -17.88 15.78
C ALA A 343 12.98 -18.41 17.12
N TRP A 344 13.29 -17.51 18.07
CA TRP A 344 13.68 -17.85 19.44
C TRP A 344 13.41 -16.73 20.45
N GLY A 345 13.57 -17.04 21.75
CA GLY A 345 13.37 -16.13 22.87
C GLY A 345 12.05 -16.35 23.62
N ALA A 346 11.48 -15.26 24.14
CA ALA A 346 10.22 -15.26 24.87
C ALA A 346 9.05 -15.66 23.97
N ASN A 347 8.10 -16.45 24.49
CA ASN A 347 6.96 -16.96 23.73
C ASN A 347 5.60 -16.87 24.46
N THR A 348 5.49 -16.10 25.54
CA THR A 348 4.29 -16.02 26.40
C THR A 348 2.98 -15.71 25.65
N TYR A 349 3.07 -14.98 24.52
CA TYR A 349 1.94 -14.62 23.66
C TYR A 349 1.85 -15.45 22.37
N GLY A 350 2.76 -16.40 22.15
CA GLY A 350 2.85 -17.18 20.92
C GLY A 350 3.73 -16.56 19.83
N GLN A 351 4.53 -15.54 20.16
CA GLN A 351 5.33 -14.75 19.21
C GLN A 351 6.44 -15.53 18.48
N LEU A 352 6.67 -16.80 18.83
CA LEU A 352 7.55 -17.68 18.05
C LEU A 352 6.81 -18.51 17.00
N GLY A 353 5.47 -18.52 16.98
CA GLY A 353 4.69 -19.25 15.98
C GLY A 353 4.79 -20.78 16.07
N THR A 354 5.28 -21.32 17.20
CA THR A 354 5.61 -22.74 17.39
C THR A 354 4.43 -23.61 17.87
N GLY A 355 3.20 -23.10 17.84
CA GLY A 355 1.99 -23.79 18.30
C GLY A 355 1.83 -23.89 19.81
N ASN A 356 2.75 -23.28 20.58
CA ASN A 356 2.75 -23.29 22.04
C ASN A 356 3.21 -21.93 22.59
N LYS A 357 3.33 -21.82 23.92
CA LYS A 357 3.73 -20.59 24.64
C LYS A 357 5.06 -20.72 25.40
N SER A 358 5.82 -21.77 25.13
CA SER A 358 7.11 -22.03 25.80
C SER A 358 8.24 -21.27 25.11
N ASN A 359 9.03 -20.56 25.90
CA ASN A 359 10.24 -19.88 25.43
C ASN A 359 11.19 -20.88 24.75
N GLN A 360 11.90 -20.44 23.71
CA GLN A 360 12.90 -21.24 23.02
C GLN A 360 14.28 -20.63 23.21
N LEU A 361 15.18 -21.38 23.85
CA LEU A 361 16.53 -20.90 24.16
C LEU A 361 17.49 -20.98 22.96
N SER A 362 17.06 -21.67 21.91
CA SER A 362 17.78 -21.83 20.64
C SER A 362 16.83 -21.58 19.46
N PRO A 363 17.35 -21.18 18.29
CA PRO A 363 16.58 -21.05 17.06
C PRO A 363 15.77 -22.31 16.73
N VAL A 364 14.47 -22.13 16.52
CA VAL A 364 13.55 -23.16 16.02
C VAL A 364 13.03 -22.72 14.66
N GLN A 365 13.04 -23.61 13.67
CA GLN A 365 12.47 -23.32 12.35
C GLN A 365 10.94 -23.23 12.44
N VAL A 366 10.36 -22.22 11.81
CA VAL A 366 8.92 -21.95 11.79
C VAL A 366 8.45 -21.89 10.33
N MET A 367 7.20 -22.22 10.07
CA MET A 367 6.62 -22.22 8.71
C MET A 367 7.34 -23.17 7.71
N ALA A 368 7.99 -24.24 8.17
CA ALA A 368 8.77 -25.16 7.32
C ALA A 368 7.97 -25.82 6.18
N GLU A 369 6.64 -25.94 6.30
CA GLU A 369 5.73 -26.45 5.25
C GLU A 369 5.21 -25.35 4.30
N LYS A 370 5.69 -24.10 4.43
CA LYS A 370 5.25 -22.97 3.60
C LYS A 370 6.26 -22.68 2.49
N GLU A 371 5.80 -21.89 1.54
CA GLU A 371 6.64 -21.33 0.49
C GLU A 371 7.74 -20.44 1.08
N ARG A 372 8.82 -20.24 0.31
CA ARG A 372 9.96 -19.38 0.63
C ARG A 372 9.51 -18.05 1.25
N ILE A 373 10.04 -17.72 2.43
CA ILE A 373 9.85 -16.41 3.07
C ILE A 373 10.79 -15.40 2.41
N VAL A 374 10.32 -14.16 2.24
CA VAL A 374 11.08 -13.06 1.60
C VAL A 374 11.18 -11.81 2.48
N GLU A 375 10.39 -11.71 3.54
CA GLU A 375 10.39 -10.59 4.49
C GLU A 375 9.98 -11.08 5.87
N ILE A 376 10.64 -10.59 6.92
CA ILE A 376 10.26 -10.77 8.32
C ILE A 376 10.12 -9.41 9.02
N ALA A 377 9.21 -9.31 9.98
CA ALA A 377 8.95 -8.09 10.74
C ALA A 377 8.70 -8.37 12.22
N ALA A 378 9.39 -7.62 13.07
CA ALA A 378 9.24 -7.57 14.53
C ALA A 378 9.70 -6.19 15.03
N CYS A 379 9.12 -5.69 16.13
CA CYS A 379 9.53 -4.40 16.71
C CYS A 379 9.76 -4.49 18.22
N HIS A 380 10.82 -3.87 18.72
CA HIS A 380 11.31 -3.93 20.11
C HIS A 380 10.28 -3.53 21.19
N SER A 381 9.22 -2.80 20.83
CA SER A 381 8.14 -2.40 21.74
C SER A 381 6.93 -3.33 21.72
N THR A 382 6.96 -4.39 20.91
CA THR A 382 5.81 -5.27 20.62
C THR A 382 6.11 -6.75 20.82
N HIS A 383 5.05 -7.54 21.03
CA HIS A 383 5.09 -9.00 21.02
C HIS A 383 4.46 -9.58 19.75
N THR A 384 4.40 -8.80 18.67
CA THR A 384 3.83 -9.16 17.38
C THR A 384 4.94 -9.56 16.42
N SER A 385 4.66 -10.54 15.56
CA SER A 385 5.58 -11.07 14.56
C SER A 385 4.83 -11.22 13.24
N ALA A 386 5.49 -10.91 12.13
CA ALA A 386 4.92 -11.11 10.80
C ALA A 386 5.97 -11.59 9.80
N ALA A 387 5.51 -12.23 8.72
CA ALA A 387 6.34 -12.62 7.58
C ALA A 387 5.56 -12.60 6.27
N LYS A 388 6.27 -12.37 5.16
CA LYS A 388 5.72 -12.43 3.80
C LYS A 388 6.40 -13.54 3.01
N THR A 389 5.62 -14.31 2.27
CA THR A 389 6.09 -15.35 1.34
C THR A 389 6.38 -14.76 -0.05
N GLN A 390 7.16 -15.49 -0.86
CA GLN A 390 7.44 -15.15 -2.26
C GLN A 390 6.17 -14.95 -3.12
N SER A 391 5.06 -15.63 -2.81
CA SER A 391 3.77 -15.45 -3.49
C SER A 391 2.97 -14.23 -3.01
N GLY A 392 3.57 -13.37 -2.19
CA GLY A 392 2.93 -12.19 -1.61
C GLY A 392 2.01 -12.45 -0.42
N ARG A 393 1.80 -13.70 0.03
CA ARG A 393 0.95 -13.97 1.20
C ARG A 393 1.62 -13.52 2.50
N VAL A 394 0.90 -12.76 3.31
CA VAL A 394 1.36 -12.23 4.61
C VAL A 394 0.77 -13.03 5.77
N TYR A 395 1.60 -13.36 6.75
CA TYR A 395 1.25 -14.08 7.97
C TYR A 395 1.55 -13.24 9.21
N MET A 396 0.75 -13.41 10.27
CA MET A 396 0.96 -12.77 11.57
C MET A 396 0.79 -13.74 12.74
N TRP A 397 1.51 -13.52 13.83
CA TRP A 397 1.38 -14.27 15.10
C TRP A 397 1.92 -13.48 16.29
N GLY A 398 1.83 -14.06 17.49
CA GLY A 398 2.16 -13.40 18.75
C GLY A 398 0.98 -12.65 19.36
N GLN A 399 1.26 -11.51 19.99
CA GLN A 399 0.21 -10.66 20.56
C GLN A 399 -0.41 -9.79 19.45
N CYS A 400 -1.66 -10.06 19.09
CA CYS A 400 -2.38 -9.36 18.03
C CYS A 400 -3.70 -8.80 18.59
N ARG A 401 -3.83 -7.47 18.69
CA ARG A 401 -4.97 -6.77 19.35
C ARG A 401 -5.33 -7.36 20.73
N GLY A 402 -4.32 -7.67 21.54
CA GLY A 402 -4.47 -8.29 22.86
C GLY A 402 -4.77 -9.80 22.86
N GLN A 403 -5.04 -10.42 21.70
CA GLN A 403 -5.16 -11.88 21.57
C GLN A 403 -3.79 -12.53 21.41
N SER A 404 -3.68 -13.82 21.75
CA SER A 404 -2.45 -14.60 21.67
C SER A 404 -2.57 -15.63 20.55
N ILE A 405 -1.90 -15.36 19.43
CA ILE A 405 -1.89 -16.20 18.23
C ILE A 405 -0.60 -17.03 18.24
N VAL A 406 -0.72 -18.34 18.50
CA VAL A 406 0.43 -19.24 18.69
C VAL A 406 0.95 -19.91 17.42
N LEU A 407 0.26 -19.75 16.28
CA LEU A 407 0.65 -20.28 14.97
C LEU A 407 0.55 -19.16 13.92
N PRO A 408 1.43 -19.10 12.91
CA PRO A 408 1.35 -18.13 11.81
C PRO A 408 0.00 -18.14 11.12
N HIS A 409 -0.78 -17.08 11.33
CA HIS A 409 -2.12 -16.92 10.77
C HIS A 409 -2.05 -16.15 9.46
N HIS A 410 -2.59 -16.71 8.38
CA HIS A 410 -2.66 -16.06 7.07
C HIS A 410 -3.60 -14.85 7.13
N THR A 411 -3.17 -13.71 6.58
CA THR A 411 -3.94 -12.48 6.55
C THR A 411 -4.40 -12.14 5.13
N HIS A 412 -5.21 -11.09 4.99
CA HIS A 412 -5.60 -10.52 3.70
C HIS A 412 -4.75 -9.29 3.30
N PHE A 413 -3.62 -9.07 3.96
CA PHE A 413 -2.71 -7.95 3.71
C PHE A 413 -1.66 -8.28 2.64
N SER A 414 -1.14 -7.24 1.98
CA SER A 414 -0.10 -7.33 0.95
C SER A 414 1.33 -7.04 1.45
N CYS A 415 1.49 -6.43 2.62
CA CYS A 415 2.77 -6.17 3.29
C CYS A 415 2.71 -6.49 4.80
N THR A 416 3.87 -6.64 5.44
CA THR A 416 3.92 -6.82 6.90
C THR A 416 3.60 -5.54 7.68
N ASP A 417 3.80 -4.36 7.09
CA ASP A 417 3.53 -3.08 7.75
C ASP A 417 2.05 -2.91 8.13
N ASP A 418 1.12 -3.43 7.31
CA ASP A 418 -0.32 -3.46 7.59
C ASP A 418 -0.66 -4.29 8.85
N VAL A 419 0.08 -5.39 9.10
CA VAL A 419 -0.07 -6.17 10.35
C VAL A 419 0.27 -5.30 11.55
N PHE A 420 1.31 -4.47 11.44
CA PHE A 420 1.73 -3.56 12.49
C PHE A 420 0.76 -2.38 12.68
N ALA A 421 0.19 -1.83 11.60
CA ALA A 421 -0.87 -0.83 11.68
C ALA A 421 -2.12 -1.37 12.42
N CYS A 422 -2.63 -2.52 11.97
CA CYS A 422 -3.95 -3.02 12.35
C CYS A 422 -3.97 -3.96 13.56
N PHE A 423 -2.88 -4.68 13.83
CA PHE A 423 -2.85 -5.76 14.81
C PHE A 423 -1.75 -5.69 15.87
N ALA A 424 -0.65 -4.94 15.68
CA ALA A 424 0.31 -4.73 16.76
C ALA A 424 -0.31 -3.93 17.93
N THR A 425 0.33 -4.00 19.09
CA THR A 425 -0.09 -3.23 20.26
C THR A 425 1.18 -2.83 21.04
N PRO A 426 1.60 -1.56 20.99
CA PRO A 426 1.03 -0.45 20.20
C PRO A 426 1.18 -0.63 18.67
N SER A 427 0.37 0.10 17.88
CA SER A 427 0.38 0.09 16.41
C SER A 427 1.57 0.87 15.80
N VAL A 428 2.80 0.58 16.22
CA VAL A 428 4.01 1.26 15.73
C VAL A 428 4.53 0.66 14.43
N MET A 429 5.26 1.44 13.63
CA MET A 429 5.99 0.94 12.46
C MET A 429 7.28 0.23 12.90
N TRP A 430 7.57 -0.94 12.32
CA TRP A 430 8.76 -1.74 12.63
C TRP A 430 10.02 -1.29 11.86
N ARG A 431 9.85 -0.39 10.88
CA ARG A 431 10.89 0.20 10.03
C ARG A 431 10.49 1.63 9.62
N LEU A 432 11.42 2.37 9.03
CA LEU A 432 11.09 3.55 8.20
C LEU A 432 10.36 3.05 6.94
N LEU A 433 9.06 3.29 6.88
CA LEU A 433 8.22 2.87 5.77
C LEU A 433 8.48 3.79 4.57
N SER A 434 8.64 3.20 3.38
CA SER A 434 8.72 3.95 2.11
C SER A 434 7.44 3.75 1.32
N MET A 435 6.90 4.83 0.80
CA MET A 435 5.79 4.79 -0.15
C MET A 435 6.37 4.62 -1.54
N GLU A 436 6.20 3.43 -2.11
CA GLU A 436 6.51 3.17 -3.51
C GLU A 436 5.47 3.92 -4.35
N HIS A 437 5.89 5.03 -4.96
CA HIS A 437 5.30 5.46 -6.22
C HIS A 437 5.91 4.56 -7.29
N ASP A 438 5.17 3.52 -7.64
CA ASP A 438 5.36 2.84 -8.91
C ASP A 438 5.20 3.87 -10.03
N ASP A 439 6.23 4.03 -10.89
CA ASP A 439 6.20 4.92 -12.07
C ASP A 439 5.19 4.44 -13.14
N PHE A 440 4.43 3.39 -12.86
CA PHE A 440 3.43 2.77 -13.70
C PHE A 440 2.05 2.89 -13.05
N LEU A 441 1.15 3.60 -13.74
CA LEU A 441 -0.27 3.67 -13.41
C LEU A 441 -0.84 2.25 -13.25
N THR A 442 -1.70 2.04 -12.24
CA THR A 442 -2.46 0.78 -12.15
C THR A 442 -3.30 0.57 -13.41
N VAL A 443 -3.76 -0.66 -13.66
CA VAL A 443 -4.64 -0.95 -14.81
C VAL A 443 -5.91 -0.07 -14.77
N ALA A 444 -6.44 0.20 -13.58
CA ALA A 444 -7.61 1.08 -13.41
C ALA A 444 -7.31 2.55 -13.74
N GLU A 445 -6.18 3.08 -13.29
CA GLU A 445 -5.76 4.46 -13.59
C GLU A 445 -5.35 4.63 -15.06
N SER A 446 -4.71 3.62 -15.65
CA SER A 446 -4.40 3.56 -17.08
C SER A 446 -5.68 3.61 -17.91
N LEU A 447 -6.67 2.77 -17.59
CA LEU A 447 -7.97 2.79 -18.26
C LEU A 447 -8.71 4.13 -18.04
N LYS A 448 -8.69 4.68 -16.82
CA LYS A 448 -9.29 6.00 -16.53
C LYS A 448 -8.64 7.11 -17.36
N LYS A 449 -7.32 7.09 -17.54
CA LYS A 449 -6.57 8.07 -18.33
C LYS A 449 -6.91 7.97 -19.83
N GLU A 450 -7.13 6.76 -20.35
CA GLU A 450 -7.47 6.52 -21.75
C GLU A 450 -8.98 6.65 -22.08
N PHE A 451 -9.82 7.05 -21.11
CA PHE A 451 -11.22 7.35 -21.39
C PHE A 451 -11.35 8.66 -22.19
N ASP A 452 -12.15 8.64 -23.26
CA ASP A 452 -12.31 9.76 -24.22
C ASP A 452 -11.02 10.15 -24.98
N SER A 453 -10.03 9.24 -25.02
CA SER A 453 -8.78 9.40 -25.79
C SER A 453 -8.98 9.03 -27.27
N PRO A 454 -8.80 9.97 -28.22
CA PRO A 454 -8.91 9.67 -29.65
C PRO A 454 -7.69 8.92 -30.21
N GLU A 455 -6.58 8.82 -29.46
CA GLU A 455 -5.34 8.18 -29.91
C GLU A 455 -5.39 6.66 -29.82
N THR A 456 -6.14 6.13 -28.84
CA THR A 456 -6.19 4.71 -28.48
C THR A 456 -7.55 4.04 -28.76
N SER A 457 -8.63 4.83 -28.89
CA SER A 457 -9.99 4.33 -29.13
C SER A 457 -10.17 3.56 -30.44
N ASP A 458 -11.02 2.53 -30.41
CA ASP A 458 -11.44 1.73 -31.58
C ASP A 458 -12.94 1.91 -31.91
N LEU A 459 -13.61 2.82 -31.21
CA LEU A 459 -15.04 3.13 -31.32
C LEU A 459 -15.32 4.55 -30.80
N LYS A 460 -16.27 5.26 -31.42
CA LYS A 460 -16.82 6.50 -30.87
C LYS A 460 -18.34 6.50 -30.87
N PHE A 461 -18.93 7.05 -29.81
CA PHE A 461 -20.36 7.34 -29.75
C PHE A 461 -20.61 8.78 -30.17
N SER A 462 -21.70 9.04 -30.90
CA SER A 462 -22.14 10.39 -31.25
C SER A 462 -23.47 10.71 -30.56
N ILE A 463 -23.48 11.77 -29.76
CA ILE A 463 -24.66 12.26 -29.02
C ILE A 463 -24.68 13.79 -29.15
N ASP A 464 -25.81 14.36 -29.57
CA ASP A 464 -25.98 15.81 -29.80
C ASP A 464 -24.88 16.45 -30.69
N GLY A 465 -24.34 15.70 -31.64
CA GLY A 465 -23.23 16.12 -32.52
C GLY A 465 -21.85 16.16 -31.86
N LYS A 466 -21.71 15.72 -30.60
CA LYS A 466 -20.43 15.52 -29.91
C LYS A 466 -20.01 14.06 -30.00
N PHE A 467 -18.70 13.79 -29.89
CA PHE A 467 -18.15 12.45 -29.89
C PHE A 467 -17.56 12.07 -28.53
N ILE A 468 -17.67 10.78 -28.17
CA ILE A 468 -17.03 10.18 -26.99
C ILE A 468 -16.21 8.98 -27.45
N HIS A 469 -14.91 8.98 -27.17
CA HIS A 469 -13.97 7.97 -27.64
C HIS A 469 -13.79 6.83 -26.63
N VAL A 470 -13.95 5.58 -27.08
CA VAL A 470 -13.99 4.40 -26.21
C VAL A 470 -13.39 3.16 -26.88
N HIS A 471 -13.29 2.09 -26.11
CA HIS A 471 -12.60 0.84 -26.44
C HIS A 471 -13.58 -0.34 -26.34
N LYS A 472 -13.89 -1.00 -27.46
CA LYS A 472 -14.82 -2.14 -27.57
C LYS A 472 -14.49 -3.24 -26.57
N ALA A 473 -13.20 -3.48 -26.31
CA ALA A 473 -12.74 -4.47 -25.34
C ALA A 473 -13.25 -4.18 -23.92
N VAL A 474 -13.14 -2.93 -23.44
CA VAL A 474 -13.62 -2.52 -22.11
C VAL A 474 -15.13 -2.68 -22.04
N LEU A 475 -15.86 -2.21 -23.05
CA LEU A 475 -17.32 -2.31 -23.11
C LEU A 475 -17.80 -3.77 -23.09
N LYS A 476 -17.20 -4.67 -23.89
CA LYS A 476 -17.50 -6.11 -23.92
C LYS A 476 -17.24 -6.82 -22.60
N ILE A 477 -16.23 -6.38 -21.84
CA ILE A 477 -15.87 -6.95 -20.53
C ILE A 477 -16.82 -6.45 -19.44
N ARG A 478 -17.25 -5.18 -19.52
CA ARG A 478 -17.85 -4.45 -18.40
C ARG A 478 -19.37 -4.31 -18.47
N CYS A 479 -19.99 -4.50 -19.64
CA CYS A 479 -21.45 -4.38 -19.82
C CYS A 479 -22.00 -5.48 -20.72
N GLU A 480 -22.99 -6.23 -20.23
CA GLU A 480 -23.57 -7.37 -20.96
C GLU A 480 -24.37 -6.95 -22.20
N HIS A 481 -24.96 -5.74 -22.17
CA HIS A 481 -25.62 -5.14 -23.33
C HIS A 481 -24.63 -4.98 -24.50
N PHE A 482 -23.48 -4.36 -24.26
CA PHE A 482 -22.43 -4.22 -25.27
C PHE A 482 -21.78 -5.56 -25.64
N ARG A 483 -21.61 -6.47 -24.67
CA ARG A 483 -21.13 -7.83 -24.94
C ARG A 483 -22.01 -8.55 -25.96
N SER A 484 -23.34 -8.47 -25.80
CA SER A 484 -24.33 -9.02 -26.72
C SER A 484 -24.35 -8.29 -28.06
N MET A 485 -24.40 -6.95 -28.04
CA MET A 485 -24.40 -6.08 -29.23
C MET A 485 -23.23 -6.39 -30.18
N PHE A 486 -22.05 -6.68 -29.63
CA PHE A 486 -20.84 -6.95 -30.42
C PHE A 486 -20.54 -8.45 -30.62
N GLN A 487 -21.45 -9.37 -30.27
CA GLN A 487 -21.30 -10.81 -30.52
C GLN A 487 -22.01 -11.30 -31.79
N SER A 488 -23.08 -10.63 -32.22
CA SER A 488 -23.88 -11.05 -33.38
C SER A 488 -23.95 -9.97 -34.46
N HIS A 489 -23.49 -10.30 -35.67
CA HIS A 489 -23.66 -9.52 -36.92
C HIS A 489 -22.99 -8.13 -37.00
N TRP A 490 -22.18 -7.72 -36.02
CA TRP A 490 -21.36 -6.52 -36.17
C TRP A 490 -20.11 -6.80 -37.03
N ASN A 491 -20.27 -6.77 -38.36
CA ASN A 491 -19.14 -6.80 -39.29
C ASN A 491 -18.17 -5.64 -38.98
N GLU A 492 -16.88 -5.92 -38.96
CA GLU A 492 -15.84 -5.00 -38.47
C GLU A 492 -15.77 -3.68 -39.26
N ASP A 493 -16.24 -3.67 -40.51
CA ASP A 493 -16.16 -2.52 -41.43
C ASP A 493 -17.31 -1.48 -41.34
N MET A 494 -18.39 -1.72 -40.58
CA MET A 494 -19.69 -1.06 -40.86
C MET A 494 -20.25 -0.06 -39.84
N LYS A 495 -19.46 0.39 -38.85
CA LYS A 495 -19.62 1.70 -38.16
C LYS A 495 -18.55 1.89 -37.07
N GLU A 496 -17.62 2.84 -37.29
CA GLU A 496 -16.81 3.41 -36.20
C GLU A 496 -17.63 4.32 -35.26
N VAL A 497 -18.80 4.77 -35.72
CA VAL A 497 -19.67 5.73 -35.03
C VAL A 497 -21.00 5.06 -34.67
N ILE A 498 -21.35 5.06 -33.39
CA ILE A 498 -22.69 4.68 -32.91
C ILE A 498 -23.43 5.96 -32.51
N GLU A 499 -24.55 6.25 -33.18
CA GLU A 499 -25.41 7.39 -32.88
C GLU A 499 -26.39 7.02 -31.76
N ILE A 500 -26.54 7.90 -30.76
CA ILE A 500 -27.47 7.74 -29.64
C ILE A 500 -28.29 9.01 -29.49
N ASP A 501 -29.58 8.91 -29.83
CA ASP A 501 -30.54 10.03 -29.80
C ASP A 501 -31.44 10.02 -28.54
N GLN A 502 -31.34 8.97 -27.73
CA GLN A 502 -32.28 8.69 -26.62
C GLN A 502 -31.86 9.32 -25.28
N PHE A 503 -30.57 9.62 -25.12
CA PHE A 503 -29.99 10.10 -23.86
C PHE A 503 -29.13 11.33 -24.13
N SER A 504 -29.13 12.29 -23.21
CA SER A 504 -28.31 13.49 -23.33
C SER A 504 -26.81 13.16 -23.21
N TYR A 505 -25.96 13.99 -23.84
CA TYR A 505 -24.51 13.81 -23.78
C TYR A 505 -23.93 13.61 -22.36
N PRO A 506 -24.30 14.39 -21.31
CA PRO A 506 -23.79 14.18 -19.95
C PRO A 506 -24.15 12.80 -19.38
N VAL A 507 -25.38 12.35 -19.60
CA VAL A 507 -25.87 11.05 -19.12
C VAL A 507 -25.11 9.90 -19.79
N TYR A 508 -25.02 9.90 -21.13
CA TYR A 508 -24.37 8.81 -21.85
C TYR A 508 -22.85 8.80 -21.63
N ARG A 509 -22.22 9.98 -21.50
CA ARG A 509 -20.79 10.08 -21.15
C ARG A 509 -20.52 9.50 -19.77
N SER A 510 -21.32 9.83 -18.76
CA SER A 510 -21.11 9.32 -17.41
C SER A 510 -21.41 7.81 -17.29
N PHE A 511 -22.31 7.27 -18.12
CA PHE A 511 -22.45 5.81 -18.25
C PHE A 511 -21.16 5.17 -18.79
N LEU A 512 -20.62 5.68 -19.90
CA LEU A 512 -19.40 5.14 -20.47
C LEU A 512 -18.22 5.31 -19.50
N GLU A 513 -18.08 6.46 -18.83
CA GLU A 513 -17.03 6.71 -17.83
C GLU A 513 -17.14 5.75 -16.63
N PHE A 514 -18.34 5.42 -16.18
CA PHE A 514 -18.57 4.42 -15.13
C PHE A 514 -18.03 3.04 -15.52
N LEU A 515 -18.13 2.62 -16.78
CA LEU A 515 -17.60 1.33 -17.22
C LEU A 515 -16.07 1.24 -17.09
N TYR A 516 -15.36 2.38 -17.19
CA TYR A 516 -13.91 2.51 -17.02
C TYR A 516 -13.48 2.73 -15.57
N THR A 517 -14.24 3.53 -14.82
CA THR A 517 -13.79 4.12 -13.54
C THR A 517 -14.50 3.57 -12.30
N ASP A 518 -15.60 2.83 -12.48
CA ASP A 518 -16.52 2.41 -11.41
C ASP A 518 -17.16 3.58 -10.61
N THR A 519 -17.00 4.81 -11.09
CA THR A 519 -17.48 6.06 -10.47
C THR A 519 -18.48 6.80 -11.35
N VAL A 520 -19.30 7.67 -10.73
CA VAL A 520 -20.27 8.54 -11.40
C VAL A 520 -20.16 9.92 -10.77
N ASP A 521 -19.95 10.94 -11.60
CA ASP A 521 -20.03 12.34 -11.22
C ASP A 521 -21.10 13.03 -12.08
N LEU A 522 -22.31 13.15 -11.54
CA LEU A 522 -23.45 13.83 -12.15
C LEU A 522 -24.29 14.52 -11.08
N PRO A 523 -24.91 15.66 -11.41
CA PRO A 523 -25.91 16.28 -10.54
C PRO A 523 -27.15 15.37 -10.41
N PRO A 524 -27.94 15.49 -9.33
CA PRO A 524 -29.11 14.64 -9.06
C PRO A 524 -30.15 14.63 -10.20
N GLU A 525 -30.28 15.74 -10.92
CA GLU A 525 -31.21 15.92 -12.03
C GLU A 525 -30.81 15.04 -13.23
N ASP A 526 -29.52 14.98 -13.57
CA ASP A 526 -29.01 14.14 -14.67
C ASP A 526 -28.85 12.67 -14.24
N ALA A 527 -28.60 12.41 -12.95
CA ALA A 527 -28.52 11.06 -12.40
C ALA A 527 -29.80 10.23 -12.60
N ILE A 528 -30.94 10.89 -12.85
CA ILE A 528 -32.20 10.27 -13.28
C ILE A 528 -32.08 9.62 -14.66
N GLY A 529 -31.54 10.34 -15.66
CA GLY A 529 -31.36 9.77 -17.00
C GLY A 529 -30.38 8.59 -16.99
N LEU A 530 -29.39 8.66 -16.11
CA LEU A 530 -28.45 7.56 -15.88
C LEU A 530 -29.09 6.37 -15.15
N LEU A 531 -30.10 6.59 -14.29
CA LEU A 531 -30.87 5.54 -13.62
C LEU A 531 -31.75 4.75 -14.61
N ASP A 532 -32.34 5.45 -15.58
CA ASP A 532 -33.11 4.85 -16.68
C ASP A 532 -32.22 4.01 -17.60
N LEU A 533 -31.09 4.60 -18.05
CA LEU A 533 -30.07 3.89 -18.83
C LEU A 533 -29.55 2.64 -18.09
N ALA A 534 -29.22 2.78 -16.80
CA ALA A 534 -28.79 1.66 -15.96
C ALA A 534 -29.85 0.56 -15.83
N THR A 535 -31.14 0.92 -15.82
CA THR A 535 -32.23 -0.05 -15.80
C THR A 535 -32.38 -0.72 -17.17
N SER A 536 -32.33 0.05 -18.25
CA SER A 536 -32.41 -0.42 -19.64
C SER A 536 -31.28 -1.39 -20.02
N TYR A 537 -30.06 -1.15 -19.53
CA TYR A 537 -28.90 -2.03 -19.75
C TYR A 537 -28.66 -3.03 -18.61
N CYS A 538 -29.58 -3.14 -17.63
CA CYS A 538 -29.51 -4.07 -16.49
C CYS A 538 -28.29 -3.92 -15.56
N GLU A 539 -27.69 -2.73 -15.52
CA GLU A 539 -26.51 -2.39 -14.71
C GLU A 539 -26.86 -2.11 -13.24
N ASN A 540 -27.10 -3.19 -12.49
CA ASN A 540 -27.54 -3.16 -11.09
C ASN A 540 -26.64 -2.35 -10.14
N ARG A 541 -25.32 -2.27 -10.37
CA ARG A 541 -24.41 -1.46 -9.55
C ARG A 541 -24.61 0.03 -9.80
N LEU A 542 -24.71 0.41 -11.07
CA LEU A 542 -24.96 1.78 -11.50
C LEU A 542 -26.32 2.28 -10.98
N LYS A 543 -27.36 1.44 -11.09
CA LYS A 543 -28.70 1.72 -10.55
C LYS A 543 -28.67 2.15 -9.08
N ARG A 544 -27.90 1.44 -8.23
CA ARG A 544 -27.73 1.79 -6.80
C ARG A 544 -26.95 3.09 -6.59
N LEU A 545 -25.91 3.35 -7.40
CA LEU A 545 -25.14 4.59 -7.34
C LEU A 545 -26.02 5.81 -7.68
N CYS A 546 -26.79 5.74 -8.76
CA CYS A 546 -27.73 6.80 -9.15
C CYS A 546 -28.78 7.07 -8.04
N GLN A 547 -29.40 6.03 -7.48
CA GLN A 547 -30.33 6.16 -6.35
C GLN A 547 -29.68 6.85 -5.14
N HIS A 548 -28.40 6.57 -4.85
CA HIS A 548 -27.66 7.16 -3.72
C HIS A 548 -27.30 8.63 -3.96
N ILE A 549 -26.90 8.98 -5.19
CA ILE A 549 -26.67 10.38 -5.61
C ILE A 549 -27.96 11.20 -5.43
N ILE A 550 -29.08 10.71 -5.97
CA ILE A 550 -30.37 11.40 -5.88
C ILE A 550 -30.83 11.54 -4.42
N LYS A 551 -30.71 10.48 -3.60
CA LYS A 551 -31.08 10.52 -2.17
C LYS A 551 -30.22 11.47 -1.33
N ARG A 552 -28.99 11.78 -1.75
CA ARG A 552 -28.10 12.73 -1.05
C ARG A 552 -28.20 14.17 -1.56
N GLY A 553 -28.49 14.36 -2.85
CA GLY A 553 -28.57 15.67 -3.48
C GLY A 553 -29.98 16.25 -3.60
N ILE A 554 -30.97 15.66 -2.93
CA ILE A 554 -32.30 16.25 -2.85
C ILE A 554 -32.27 17.58 -2.08
N THR A 555 -32.84 18.61 -2.68
CA THR A 555 -33.01 19.96 -2.14
C THR A 555 -34.46 20.38 -2.29
N VAL A 556 -34.86 21.46 -1.62
CA VAL A 556 -36.21 22.03 -1.79
C VAL A 556 -36.51 22.33 -3.26
N GLU A 557 -35.55 22.89 -4.00
CA GLU A 557 -35.70 23.33 -5.39
C GLU A 557 -35.90 22.18 -6.38
N ASN A 558 -35.22 21.04 -6.18
CA ASN A 558 -35.29 19.89 -7.10
C ASN A 558 -36.23 18.76 -6.64
N ALA A 559 -36.67 18.73 -5.37
CA ALA A 559 -37.40 17.60 -4.78
C ALA A 559 -38.63 17.16 -5.58
N PHE A 560 -39.41 18.11 -6.11
CA PHE A 560 -40.63 17.79 -6.86
C PHE A 560 -40.32 17.28 -8.29
N SER A 561 -39.24 17.76 -8.91
CA SER A 561 -38.71 17.22 -10.16
C SER A 561 -38.19 15.79 -9.98
N LEU A 562 -37.47 15.53 -8.88
CA LEU A 562 -36.98 14.20 -8.51
C LEU A 562 -38.15 13.23 -8.24
N LEU A 563 -39.22 13.69 -7.58
CA LEU A 563 -40.45 12.91 -7.40
C LEU A 563 -41.13 12.58 -8.74
N SER A 564 -41.21 13.54 -9.65
CA SER A 564 -41.80 13.33 -10.99
C SER A 564 -41.02 12.34 -11.84
N ALA A 565 -39.69 12.39 -11.75
CA ALA A 565 -38.83 11.38 -12.33
C ALA A 565 -39.05 9.99 -11.71
N ALA A 566 -39.08 9.89 -10.37
CA ALA A 566 -39.24 8.61 -9.70
C ALA A 566 -40.54 7.88 -10.08
N VAL A 567 -41.66 8.61 -10.19
CA VAL A 567 -42.93 8.07 -10.72
C VAL A 567 -42.80 7.64 -12.19
N ARG A 568 -42.14 8.46 -13.03
CA ARG A 568 -41.99 8.19 -14.47
C ARG A 568 -41.21 6.90 -14.76
N TYR A 569 -40.22 6.57 -13.93
CA TYR A 569 -39.34 5.41 -14.10
C TYR A 569 -39.68 4.26 -13.15
N ASP A 570 -40.89 4.23 -12.58
CA ASP A 570 -41.41 3.15 -11.72
C ASP A 570 -40.47 2.79 -10.55
N ALA A 571 -39.89 3.83 -9.93
CA ALA A 571 -38.84 3.70 -8.93
C ALA A 571 -39.39 3.84 -7.50
N GLU A 572 -40.22 2.90 -7.07
CA GLU A 572 -40.97 2.91 -5.78
C GLU A 572 -40.13 3.40 -4.57
N ASP A 573 -38.93 2.82 -4.37
CA ASP A 573 -37.98 3.15 -3.30
C ASP A 573 -37.45 4.60 -3.30
N LEU A 574 -37.47 5.24 -4.46
CA LEU A 574 -37.05 6.62 -4.67
C LEU A 574 -38.25 7.55 -4.59
N GLU A 575 -39.38 7.14 -5.15
CA GLU A 575 -40.64 7.86 -5.12
C GLU A 575 -41.12 8.08 -3.68
N GLU A 576 -41.17 7.05 -2.86
CA GLU A 576 -41.59 7.14 -1.45
C GLU A 576 -40.61 8.01 -0.62
N PHE A 577 -39.33 8.04 -0.98
CA PHE A 577 -38.34 8.91 -0.36
C PHE A 577 -38.54 10.38 -0.75
N CYS A 578 -38.63 10.67 -2.05
CA CYS A 578 -38.88 12.03 -2.57
C CYS A 578 -40.22 12.56 -2.08
N PHE A 579 -41.26 11.72 -2.03
CA PHE A 579 -42.58 12.08 -1.50
C PHE A 579 -42.51 12.50 -0.03
N LYS A 580 -41.84 11.72 0.83
CA LYS A 580 -41.61 12.08 2.25
C LYS A 580 -40.85 13.39 2.40
N PHE A 581 -39.82 13.62 1.59
CA PHE A 581 -39.08 14.89 1.59
C PHE A 581 -40.01 16.07 1.21
N CYS A 582 -40.79 15.94 0.12
CA CYS A 582 -41.74 16.95 -0.31
C CYS A 582 -42.82 17.25 0.75
N VAL A 583 -43.29 16.26 1.51
CA VAL A 583 -44.26 16.45 2.59
C VAL A 583 -43.63 17.15 3.80
N ASN A 584 -42.40 16.78 4.18
CA ASN A 584 -41.69 17.42 5.31
C ASN A 584 -41.35 18.90 5.05
N HIS A 585 -41.11 19.26 3.78
CA HIS A 585 -40.75 20.62 3.35
C HIS A 585 -41.88 21.31 2.55
N LEU A 586 -43.14 20.89 2.74
CA LEU A 586 -44.28 21.23 1.87
C LEU A 586 -44.46 22.74 1.64
N THR A 587 -44.31 23.55 2.70
CA THR A 587 -44.46 25.01 2.63
C THR A 587 -43.45 25.67 1.70
N GLU A 588 -42.23 25.15 1.61
CA GLU A 588 -41.16 25.69 0.77
C GLU A 588 -41.22 25.07 -0.63
N VAL A 589 -41.43 23.75 -0.73
CA VAL A 589 -41.55 23.03 -2.00
C VAL A 589 -42.69 23.57 -2.87
N THR A 590 -43.84 23.91 -2.28
CA THR A 590 -44.98 24.52 -2.99
C THR A 590 -44.71 25.92 -3.54
N GLN A 591 -43.63 26.58 -3.13
CA GLN A 591 -43.20 27.90 -3.64
C GLN A 591 -42.17 27.77 -4.79
N THR A 592 -41.68 26.56 -5.09
CA THR A 592 -40.67 26.34 -6.13
C THR A 592 -41.25 26.35 -7.53
N ALA A 593 -40.46 26.79 -8.51
CA ALA A 593 -40.86 26.76 -9.92
C ALA A 593 -41.19 25.33 -10.42
N ALA A 594 -40.46 24.32 -9.93
CA ALA A 594 -40.68 22.91 -10.27
C ALA A 594 -42.10 22.43 -9.91
N PHE A 595 -42.63 22.85 -8.76
CA PHE A 595 -43.98 22.50 -8.31
C PHE A 595 -45.07 23.05 -9.25
N TRP A 596 -44.88 24.27 -9.77
CA TRP A 596 -45.85 24.93 -10.65
C TRP A 596 -45.78 24.51 -12.13
N GLN A 597 -44.74 23.77 -12.54
CA GLN A 597 -44.51 23.34 -13.93
C GLN A 597 -44.99 21.91 -14.24
N ILE A 598 -45.51 21.17 -13.27
CA ILE A 598 -45.83 19.74 -13.38
C ILE A 598 -47.29 19.45 -13.79
N ASP A 599 -47.51 18.29 -14.40
CA ASP A 599 -48.82 17.83 -14.87
C ASP A 599 -49.88 17.79 -13.75
N GLY A 600 -51.10 18.22 -14.11
CA GLY A 600 -52.23 18.35 -13.22
C GLY A 600 -52.77 17.03 -12.67
N ASN A 601 -52.45 15.88 -13.27
CA ASN A 601 -52.82 14.58 -12.69
C ASN A 601 -51.86 14.20 -11.56
N MET A 602 -50.55 14.32 -11.79
CA MET A 602 -49.54 14.07 -10.78
C MET A 602 -49.72 15.00 -9.55
N LEU A 603 -50.04 16.27 -9.79
CA LEU A 603 -50.32 17.22 -8.71
C LEU A 603 -51.54 16.80 -7.86
N LYS A 604 -52.63 16.32 -8.49
CA LYS A 604 -53.80 15.79 -7.76
C LYS A 604 -53.44 14.57 -6.93
N GLU A 605 -52.69 13.64 -7.51
CA GLU A 605 -52.26 12.42 -6.82
C GLU A 605 -51.38 12.75 -5.60
N PHE A 606 -50.41 13.65 -5.78
CA PHE A 606 -49.58 14.17 -4.69
C PHE A 606 -50.43 14.78 -3.55
N ILE A 607 -51.39 15.66 -3.88
CA ILE A 607 -52.29 16.27 -2.88
C ILE A 607 -53.15 15.21 -2.18
N CYS A 608 -53.70 14.24 -2.93
CA CYS A 608 -54.47 13.14 -2.35
C CYS A 608 -53.62 12.30 -1.39
N ARG A 609 -52.38 11.97 -1.76
CA ARG A 609 -51.45 11.19 -0.92
C ARG A 609 -51.01 11.97 0.31
N ALA A 610 -50.62 13.25 0.14
CA ALA A 610 -50.26 14.15 1.24
C ALA A 610 -51.41 14.34 2.25
N SER A 611 -52.66 14.43 1.77
CA SER A 611 -53.84 14.54 2.65
C SER A 611 -54.05 13.29 3.51
N ARG A 612 -53.80 12.10 2.96
CA ARG A 612 -53.87 10.82 3.72
C ARG A 612 -52.76 10.73 4.77
N CYS A 613 -51.59 11.29 4.48
CA CYS A 613 -50.47 11.40 5.42
C CYS A 613 -50.67 12.49 6.49
N GLY A 614 -51.77 13.25 6.46
CA GLY A 614 -52.07 14.29 7.44
C GLY A 614 -51.36 15.62 7.21
N ALA A 615 -50.70 15.83 6.07
CA ALA A 615 -49.89 17.01 5.77
C ALA A 615 -50.65 18.36 5.77
N PHE A 616 -51.99 18.31 5.78
CA PHE A 616 -52.89 19.48 5.83
C PHE A 616 -53.70 19.56 7.13
N LYS A 617 -53.33 18.80 8.17
CA LYS A 617 -53.92 18.94 9.52
C LYS A 617 -53.09 19.93 10.33
N ASN A 618 -53.70 21.05 10.69
CA ASN A 618 -53.24 21.92 11.78
C ASN A 618 -53.53 21.27 13.14
#